data_AF-A0A3D9B541-F1
#
_entry.id   AF-A0A3D9B541-F1
#
_cell.length_a   1.000
_cell.length_b   1.000
_cell.length_c   1.000
_cell.angle_alpha   90.00
_cell.angle_beta   90.00
_cell.angle_gamma   90.00
#
_symmetry.space_group_name_H-M   'P 1'
#
loop_
_entity.id
_entity.type
_entity.pdbx_description
1 polymer ?
#
loop_
_entity_poly.entity_id
_entity_poly.type
_entity_poly.pdbx_seq_one_letter_code
_entity_poly.pdbx_strand_id
1 'polypeptide(L)'
;LNLQTKADKSTIQEQFNAFNSDLETKVDLETAQLEFNKIKLVENEVATVKSNLEIKADKNTLENHVWSSDSHVSYLTRRDASNLDSKNIYDWQRTLGILDSTEPRRNYKMYRALLHVDEKSYEPQFIVLENTIGDIFWRREETGFYTGSLEKAFPEGKVWINSKINIPFKRSFPIDCMSIRLDDNVIGLNIFTLKDETIPIDMVGNFGNIEIYVYDLEK
;
A
#
# COMPACT_ATOMS: atom_id res chain seq x y z
N LEU A 1 43.68 112.43 -1.96
CA LEU A 1 43.31 111.00 -2.04
C LEU A 1 43.63 110.38 -0.69
N ASN A 2 42.67 110.33 0.24
CA ASN A 2 42.89 109.74 1.56
C ASN A 2 41.77 108.73 1.79
N LEU A 3 42.09 107.46 1.57
CA LEU A 3 41.19 106.33 1.73
C LEU A 3 40.85 106.16 3.21
N GLN A 4 39.69 106.65 3.67
CA GLN A 4 39.17 106.31 4.98
C GLN A 4 37.87 105.54 4.84
N THR A 5 37.99 104.26 4.48
CA THR A 5 37.01 103.22 4.86
C THR A 5 36.97 103.16 6.39
N LYS A 6 36.00 103.83 7.01
CA LYS A 6 35.75 103.75 8.47
C LYS A 6 34.39 103.09 8.66
N ALA A 7 34.37 101.77 8.80
CA ALA A 7 33.15 101.07 9.19
C ALA A 7 32.77 101.48 10.62
N ASP A 8 31.48 101.76 10.85
CA ASP A 8 30.98 102.12 12.17
C ASP A 8 31.16 100.96 13.17
N LYS A 9 31.45 101.28 14.44
CA LYS A 9 31.75 100.30 15.49
C LYS A 9 30.62 99.26 15.69
N SER A 10 29.36 99.65 15.49
CA SER A 10 28.22 98.73 15.63
C SER A 10 28.20 97.69 14.52
N THR A 11 28.52 98.09 13.28
CA THR A 11 28.57 97.19 12.12
C THR A 11 29.64 96.11 12.29
N ILE A 12 30.80 96.46 12.85
CA ILE A 12 31.86 95.48 13.15
C ILE A 12 31.41 94.48 14.21
N GLN A 13 30.69 94.93 15.24
CA GLN A 13 30.19 94.04 16.30
C GLN A 13 29.13 93.06 15.78
N GLU A 14 28.23 93.52 14.92
CA GLU A 14 27.21 92.67 14.27
C GLU A 14 27.88 91.60 13.39
N GLN A 15 28.87 91.99 12.59
CA GLN A 15 29.62 91.05 11.74
C GLN A 15 30.40 90.02 12.58
N PHE A 16 31.00 90.43 13.69
CA PHE A 16 31.71 89.53 14.60
C PHE A 16 30.76 88.52 15.25
N ASN A 17 29.59 88.96 15.71
CA ASN A 17 28.58 88.09 16.30
C ASN A 17 28.02 87.10 15.27
N ALA A 18 27.76 87.56 14.04
CA ALA A 18 27.31 86.70 12.95
C ALA A 18 28.36 85.64 12.58
N PHE A 19 29.63 86.03 12.51
CA PHE A 19 30.74 85.09 12.26
C PHE A 19 30.87 84.04 13.37
N ASN A 20 30.77 84.45 14.64
CA ASN A 20 30.87 83.52 15.77
C ASN A 20 29.73 82.48 15.76
N SER A 21 28.51 82.90 15.43
CA SER A 21 27.36 81.99 15.30
C SER A 21 27.50 81.02 14.10
N ASP A 22 27.99 81.51 12.96
CA ASP A 22 28.26 80.66 11.78
C ASP A 22 29.39 79.64 12.05
N LEU A 23 30.35 79.98 12.91
CA LEU A 23 31.40 79.05 13.35
C LEU A 23 30.86 77.98 14.30
N GLU A 24 30.08 78.36 15.31
CA GLU A 24 29.44 77.43 16.25
C GLU A 24 28.58 76.40 15.50
N THR A 25 27.71 76.86 14.60
CA THR A 25 26.86 75.98 13.79
C THR A 25 27.64 75.02 12.89
N LYS A 26 28.79 75.41 12.34
CA LYS A 26 29.65 74.50 11.55
C LYS A 26 30.33 73.44 12.41
N VAL A 27 30.82 73.82 13.60
CA VAL A 27 31.42 72.89 14.56
C VAL A 27 30.41 71.85 15.02
N ASP A 28 29.16 72.26 15.26
CA ASP A 28 28.07 71.34 15.59
C ASP A 28 27.77 70.36 14.45
N LEU A 29 27.82 70.83 13.20
CA LEU A 29 27.56 70.01 12.01
C LEU A 29 28.67 68.97 11.76
N GLU A 30 29.94 69.36 11.94
CA GLU A 30 31.08 68.43 11.91
C GLU A 30 30.97 67.36 13.00
N THR A 31 30.57 67.76 14.21
CA THR A 31 30.35 66.84 15.34
C THR A 31 29.22 65.85 15.04
N ALA A 32 28.09 66.34 14.52
CA ALA A 32 26.96 65.50 14.13
C ALA A 32 27.33 64.52 13.01
N GLN A 33 28.14 64.94 12.03
CA GLN A 33 28.59 64.08 10.94
C GLN A 33 29.47 62.93 11.44
N LEU A 34 30.31 63.18 12.44
CA LEU A 34 31.17 62.15 13.03
C LEU A 34 30.35 61.10 13.79
N GLU A 35 29.33 61.51 14.53
CA GLU A 35 28.39 60.59 15.20
C GLU A 35 27.55 59.80 14.18
N PHE A 36 27.11 60.44 13.09
CA PHE A 36 26.40 59.75 12.01
C PHE A 36 27.24 58.63 11.37
N ASN A 37 28.55 58.87 11.18
CA ASN A 37 29.46 57.86 10.65
C ASN A 37 29.62 56.66 11.60
N LYS A 38 29.65 56.89 12.92
CA LYS A 38 29.69 55.81 13.92
C LYS A 38 28.41 54.98 13.91
N ILE A 39 27.24 55.64 13.86
CA ILE A 39 25.93 54.96 13.80
C ILE A 39 25.85 54.07 12.56
N LYS A 40 26.26 54.59 11.40
CA LYS A 40 26.25 53.83 10.15
C LYS A 40 27.14 52.58 10.19
N LEU A 41 28.28 52.65 10.90
CA LEU A 41 29.14 51.49 11.13
C LEU A 41 28.41 50.44 11.99
N VAL A 42 27.79 50.87 13.09
CA VAL A 42 27.04 49.99 14.00
C VAL A 42 25.84 49.35 13.28
N GLU A 43 25.12 50.08 12.43
CA GLU A 43 24.01 49.53 11.62
C GLU A 43 24.46 48.38 10.73
N ASN A 44 25.63 48.51 10.07
CA ASN A 44 26.19 47.45 9.23
C ASN A 44 26.61 46.22 10.05
N GLU A 45 27.21 46.42 11.23
CA GLU A 45 27.59 45.32 12.12
C GLU A 45 26.35 44.58 12.65
N VAL A 46 25.31 45.31 13.06
CA VAL A 46 24.04 44.73 13.52
C VAL A 46 23.35 43.93 12.41
N ALA A 47 23.34 44.42 11.17
CA ALA A 47 22.80 43.69 10.03
C ALA A 47 23.55 42.37 9.79
N THR A 48 24.88 42.39 9.93
CA THR A 48 25.72 41.19 9.79
C THR A 48 25.44 40.17 10.91
N VAL A 49 25.36 40.63 12.16
CA VAL A 49 25.04 39.78 13.32
C VAL A 49 23.68 39.12 13.14
N LYS A 50 22.67 39.85 12.66
CA LYS A 50 21.33 39.31 12.38
C LYS A 50 21.40 38.14 11.39
N SER A 51 22.06 38.32 10.24
CA SER A 51 22.20 37.27 9.24
C SER A 51 22.92 36.03 9.79
N ASN A 52 23.99 36.22 10.57
CA ASN A 52 24.71 35.12 11.20
C ASN A 52 23.85 34.35 12.23
N LEU A 53 22.99 35.05 12.97
CA LEU A 53 22.07 34.43 13.91
C LEU A 53 20.97 33.64 13.20
N GLU A 54 20.43 34.15 12.10
CA GLU A 54 19.46 33.44 11.26
C GLU A 54 20.06 32.13 10.71
N ILE A 55 21.26 32.20 10.11
CA ILE A 55 21.98 31.01 9.61
C ILE A 55 22.21 29.98 10.72
N LYS A 56 22.58 30.43 11.93
CA LYS A 56 22.82 29.54 13.07
C LYS A 56 21.53 28.89 13.57
N ALA A 57 20.41 29.61 13.58
CA ALA A 57 19.11 29.07 13.95
C ALA A 57 18.64 27.98 12.97
N ASP A 58 18.83 28.20 11.67
CA ASP A 58 18.51 27.22 10.63
C ASP A 58 19.38 25.98 10.75
N LYS A 59 20.68 26.16 10.99
CA LYS A 59 21.62 25.05 11.20
C LYS A 59 21.24 24.20 12.41
N ASN A 60 20.93 24.82 13.55
CA ASN A 60 20.49 24.10 14.75
C ASN A 60 19.21 23.29 14.50
N THR A 61 18.27 23.86 13.72
CA THR A 61 17.02 23.19 13.36
C THR A 61 17.28 21.96 12.51
N LEU A 62 18.17 22.07 11.53
CA LEU A 62 18.58 20.95 10.69
C LEU A 62 19.33 19.87 11.48
N GLU A 63 20.28 20.25 12.34
CA GLU A 63 21.03 19.32 13.18
C GLU A 63 20.09 18.54 14.12
N ASN A 64 19.15 19.23 14.77
CA ASN A 64 18.15 18.57 15.61
C ASN A 64 17.27 17.59 14.83
N HIS A 65 16.93 17.89 13.57
CA HIS A 65 16.18 16.99 12.71
C HIS A 65 16.98 15.75 12.28
N VAL A 66 18.26 15.94 11.92
CA VAL A 66 19.17 14.85 11.48
C VAL A 66 19.51 13.91 12.64
N TRP A 67 19.69 14.44 13.85
CA TRP A 67 20.07 13.66 15.03
C TRP A 67 18.90 13.24 15.92
N SER A 68 17.66 13.63 15.57
CA SER A 68 16.47 13.15 16.25
C SER A 68 16.34 11.64 16.08
N SER A 69 16.37 10.90 17.18
CA SER A 69 16.05 9.47 17.21
C SER A 69 14.69 9.19 16.56
N ASP A 70 13.73 10.09 16.74
CA ASP A 70 12.34 9.91 16.33
C ASP A 70 12.16 10.05 14.81
N SER A 71 12.93 10.94 14.17
CA SER A 71 12.93 11.09 12.71
C SER A 71 13.54 9.86 12.04
N HIS A 72 14.63 9.33 12.60
CA HIS A 72 15.29 8.12 12.12
C HIS A 72 14.41 6.88 12.32
N VAL A 73 13.75 6.75 13.48
CA VAL A 73 12.78 5.68 13.74
C VAL A 73 11.63 5.75 12.74
N SER A 74 11.04 6.93 12.49
CA SER A 74 9.94 7.07 11.53
C SER A 74 10.32 6.70 10.10
N TYR A 75 11.55 6.95 9.67
CA TYR A 75 12.06 6.51 8.37
C TYR A 75 12.28 4.99 8.33
N LEU A 76 12.91 4.42 9.36
CA LEU A 76 13.13 2.97 9.46
C LEU A 76 11.81 2.21 9.54
N THR A 77 10.84 2.67 10.33
CA THR A 77 9.50 2.07 10.42
C THR A 77 8.76 2.11 9.09
N ARG A 78 8.85 3.23 8.32
CA ARG A 78 8.27 3.29 6.97
C ARG A 78 8.98 2.34 6.01
N ARG A 79 10.30 2.22 6.11
CA ARG A 79 11.10 1.32 5.27
C ARG A 79 10.82 -0.15 5.58
N ASP A 80 10.72 -0.49 6.86
CA ASP A 80 10.37 -1.83 7.33
C ASP A 80 8.93 -2.17 6.93
N ALA A 81 8.01 -1.20 6.96
CA ALA A 81 6.66 -1.35 6.44
C ALA A 81 6.61 -1.50 4.89
N SER A 82 7.51 -0.86 4.14
CA SER A 82 7.60 -1.04 2.69
C SER A 82 8.33 -2.32 2.28
N ASN A 83 9.14 -2.90 3.16
CA ASN A 83 9.84 -4.17 2.97
C ASN A 83 9.03 -5.37 3.48
N LEU A 84 7.75 -5.17 3.82
CA LEU A 84 6.87 -6.26 4.18
C LEU A 84 6.64 -7.13 2.96
N ASP A 85 7.20 -8.32 3.01
CA ASP A 85 6.94 -9.34 2.02
C ASP A 85 5.68 -10.14 2.39
N SER A 86 5.34 -11.10 1.53
CA SER A 86 4.20 -11.99 1.72
C SER A 86 4.24 -12.77 3.04
N LYS A 87 5.44 -13.00 3.60
CA LYS A 87 5.65 -13.68 4.88
C LYS A 87 5.32 -12.76 6.04
N ASN A 88 5.72 -11.49 5.99
CA ASN A 88 5.37 -10.52 7.03
C ASN A 88 3.85 -10.31 7.15
N ILE A 89 3.15 -10.23 6.01
CA ILE A 89 1.69 -10.11 5.97
C ILE A 89 1.04 -11.35 6.61
N TYR A 90 1.53 -12.54 6.28
CA TYR A 90 1.06 -13.80 6.86
C TYR A 90 1.28 -13.87 8.38
N ASP A 91 2.48 -13.52 8.85
CA ASP A 91 2.82 -13.53 10.28
C ASP A 91 1.90 -12.57 11.05
N TRP A 92 1.60 -11.39 10.50
CA TRP A 92 0.66 -10.44 11.11
C TRP A 92 -0.78 -10.92 11.11
N GLN A 93 -1.26 -11.51 10.02
CA GLN A 93 -2.60 -12.11 9.96
C GLN A 93 -2.75 -13.25 10.98
N ARG A 94 -1.69 -14.02 11.23
CA ARG A 94 -1.64 -15.06 12.27
C ARG A 94 -1.67 -14.46 13.68
N THR A 95 -0.84 -13.45 13.96
CA THR A 95 -0.81 -12.77 15.27
C THR A 95 -2.14 -12.11 15.61
N LEU A 96 -2.81 -11.53 14.62
CA LEU A 96 -4.11 -10.88 14.78
C LEU A 96 -5.30 -11.86 14.84
N GLY A 97 -5.06 -13.18 14.73
CA GLY A 97 -6.11 -14.20 14.74
C GLY A 97 -7.05 -14.15 13.54
N ILE A 98 -6.65 -13.46 12.46
CA ILE A 98 -7.40 -13.38 11.19
C ILE A 98 -7.26 -14.68 10.41
N LEU A 99 -6.11 -15.35 10.55
CA LEU A 99 -5.86 -16.68 10.01
C LEU A 99 -5.83 -17.70 11.16
N ASP A 100 -6.83 -18.59 11.21
CA ASP A 100 -6.76 -19.79 12.03
C ASP A 100 -5.84 -20.81 11.35
N SER A 101 -4.78 -21.19 12.05
CA SER A 101 -3.61 -21.86 11.49
C SER A 101 -3.87 -23.32 11.18
N THR A 102 -3.55 -23.78 9.97
CA THR A 102 -2.88 -25.08 9.72
C THR A 102 -2.46 -25.33 8.28
N GLU A 103 -2.97 -24.59 7.30
CA GLU A 103 -2.61 -24.88 5.90
C GLU A 103 -1.57 -23.88 5.36
N PRO A 104 -0.44 -24.36 4.78
CA PRO A 104 0.40 -23.51 3.94
C PRO A 104 -0.49 -22.80 2.94
N ARG A 105 -0.19 -21.54 2.56
CA ARG A 105 -0.87 -20.89 1.42
C ARG A 105 -0.82 -21.87 0.26
N ARG A 106 -1.96 -22.48 -0.04
CA ARG A 106 -2.10 -23.37 -1.17
C ARG A 106 -1.94 -22.47 -2.38
N ASN A 107 -1.00 -22.79 -3.27
CA ASN A 107 -0.86 -22.10 -4.56
C ASN A 107 -1.99 -22.53 -5.52
N TYR A 108 -3.17 -22.81 -4.98
CA TYR A 108 -4.34 -23.27 -5.67
C TYR A 108 -5.58 -22.95 -4.86
N LYS A 109 -6.68 -22.71 -5.57
CA LYS A 109 -8.03 -22.75 -5.04
C LYS A 109 -8.54 -24.19 -5.08
N MET A 110 -9.38 -24.55 -4.12
CA MET A 110 -9.92 -25.90 -3.98
C MET A 110 -11.44 -25.91 -3.82
N TYR A 111 -12.08 -26.87 -4.47
CA TYR A 111 -13.44 -27.28 -4.18
C TYR A 111 -13.42 -28.75 -3.78
N ARG A 112 -14.01 -29.08 -2.64
CA ARG A 112 -14.13 -30.45 -2.15
C ARG A 112 -15.54 -30.69 -1.67
N ALA A 113 -16.18 -31.72 -2.19
CA ALA A 113 -17.55 -32.07 -1.85
C ALA A 113 -17.76 -33.59 -1.80
N LEU A 114 -18.75 -34.02 -1.01
CA LEU A 114 -19.30 -35.37 -1.09
C LEU A 114 -20.32 -35.41 -2.23
N LEU A 115 -20.23 -36.46 -3.04
CA LEU A 115 -21.19 -36.74 -4.10
C LEU A 115 -22.48 -37.22 -3.44
N HIS A 116 -23.52 -36.40 -3.56
CA HIS A 116 -24.88 -36.68 -3.11
C HIS A 116 -25.86 -36.36 -4.23
N VAL A 117 -26.79 -37.26 -4.49
CA VAL A 117 -27.80 -37.12 -5.55
C VAL A 117 -29.17 -37.44 -4.97
N ASP A 118 -30.17 -36.62 -5.30
CA ASP A 118 -31.55 -36.81 -4.85
C ASP A 118 -32.15 -38.12 -5.38
N GLU A 119 -32.82 -38.87 -4.50
CA GLU A 119 -33.33 -40.21 -4.81
C GLU A 119 -34.47 -40.23 -5.83
N LYS A 120 -35.14 -39.09 -6.07
CA LYS A 120 -36.33 -39.01 -6.94
C LYS A 120 -36.02 -38.39 -8.29
N SER A 121 -35.28 -37.29 -8.28
CA SER A 121 -34.99 -36.45 -9.44
C SER A 121 -33.65 -36.78 -10.10
N TYR A 122 -32.75 -37.46 -9.39
CA TYR A 122 -31.36 -37.67 -9.80
C TYR A 122 -30.56 -36.37 -9.96
N GLU A 123 -31.07 -35.25 -9.46
CA GLU A 123 -30.33 -33.99 -9.47
C GLU A 123 -29.18 -34.02 -8.45
N PRO A 124 -28.00 -33.48 -8.80
CA PRO A 124 -26.87 -33.42 -7.90
C PRO A 124 -27.13 -32.41 -6.77
N GLN A 125 -26.91 -32.85 -5.54
CA GLN A 125 -27.04 -32.06 -4.32
C GLN A 125 -25.77 -32.22 -3.48
N PHE A 126 -24.62 -31.98 -4.10
CA PHE A 126 -23.31 -32.25 -3.49
C PHE A 126 -23.15 -31.51 -2.16
N ILE A 127 -22.62 -32.21 -1.17
CA ILE A 127 -22.40 -31.65 0.16
C ILE A 127 -21.00 -31.03 0.17
N VAL A 128 -20.94 -29.71 0.04
CA VAL A 128 -19.69 -28.94 -0.01
C VAL A 128 -19.00 -28.97 1.35
N LEU A 129 -17.74 -29.41 1.37
CA LEU A 129 -16.89 -29.46 2.57
C LEU A 129 -15.90 -28.30 2.59
N GLU A 130 -15.40 -27.89 1.42
CA GLU A 130 -14.49 -26.75 1.27
C GLU A 130 -14.69 -26.14 -0.11
N ASN A 131 -14.74 -24.81 -0.20
CA ASN A 131 -14.85 -24.11 -1.47
C ASN A 131 -14.14 -22.75 -1.42
N THR A 132 -13.03 -22.66 -2.14
CA THR A 132 -12.26 -21.42 -2.36
C THR A 132 -12.18 -21.04 -3.84
N ILE A 133 -12.80 -21.83 -4.73
CA ILE A 133 -12.89 -21.55 -6.18
C ILE A 133 -14.02 -20.55 -6.46
N GLY A 134 -15.21 -20.82 -5.91
CA GLY A 134 -16.45 -20.12 -6.19
C GLY A 134 -17.62 -21.09 -6.30
N ASP A 135 -18.86 -20.60 -6.30
CA ASP A 135 -20.06 -21.45 -6.28
C ASP A 135 -20.27 -22.17 -7.62
N ILE A 136 -19.91 -23.46 -7.67
CA ILE A 136 -20.09 -24.30 -8.86
C ILE A 136 -21.55 -24.74 -8.94
N PHE A 137 -22.22 -24.40 -10.03
CA PHE A 137 -23.59 -24.84 -10.29
C PHE A 137 -23.58 -26.23 -10.94
N TRP A 138 -23.97 -27.25 -10.17
CA TRP A 138 -24.06 -28.62 -10.65
C TRP A 138 -25.45 -28.94 -11.19
N ARG A 139 -25.50 -29.67 -12.30
CA ARG A 139 -26.75 -30.19 -12.88
C ARG A 139 -26.55 -31.56 -13.50
N ARG A 140 -27.61 -32.36 -13.57
CA ARG A 140 -27.63 -33.58 -14.37
C ARG A 140 -27.91 -33.24 -15.84
N GLU A 141 -27.12 -33.79 -16.75
CA GLU A 141 -27.35 -33.65 -18.19
C GLU A 141 -28.09 -34.87 -18.74
N GLU A 142 -27.59 -36.05 -18.40
CA GLU A 142 -28.11 -37.34 -18.82
C GLU A 142 -27.73 -38.41 -17.79
N THR A 143 -28.09 -39.67 -18.05
CA THR A 143 -27.82 -40.79 -17.14
C THR A 143 -26.35 -40.88 -16.79
N GLY A 144 -26.03 -40.76 -15.51
CA GLY A 144 -24.67 -40.83 -14.99
C GLY A 144 -23.75 -39.66 -15.36
N PHE A 145 -24.22 -38.65 -16.10
CA PHE A 145 -23.42 -37.50 -16.51
C PHE A 145 -23.92 -36.20 -15.93
N TYR A 146 -23.01 -35.51 -15.23
CA TYR A 146 -23.26 -34.27 -14.51
C TYR A 146 -22.26 -33.21 -14.97
N THR A 147 -22.70 -31.96 -15.03
CA THR A 147 -21.81 -30.82 -15.31
C THR A 147 -21.82 -29.85 -14.14
N GLY A 148 -20.64 -29.31 -13.84
CA GLY A 148 -20.44 -28.20 -12.91
C GLY A 148 -20.02 -26.96 -13.70
N SER A 149 -20.78 -25.88 -13.58
CA SER A 149 -20.53 -24.64 -14.32
C SER A 149 -20.15 -23.48 -13.38
N LEU A 150 -19.09 -22.77 -13.74
CA LEU A 150 -18.66 -21.51 -13.11
C LEU A 150 -17.78 -20.71 -14.09
N GLU A 151 -18.19 -19.48 -14.42
CA GLU A 151 -17.52 -18.67 -15.45
C GLU A 151 -16.02 -18.47 -15.15
N LYS A 152 -15.17 -18.83 -16.12
CA LYS A 152 -13.70 -18.67 -16.12
C LYS A 152 -12.98 -19.29 -14.94
N ALA A 153 -13.60 -20.24 -14.24
CA ALA A 153 -13.01 -20.89 -13.07
C ALA A 153 -12.07 -22.04 -13.40
N PHE A 154 -12.09 -22.56 -14.64
CA PHE A 154 -11.38 -23.79 -15.00
C PHE A 154 -10.37 -23.59 -16.15
N PRO A 155 -9.39 -22.66 -16.01
CA PRO A 155 -8.44 -22.36 -17.06
C PRO A 155 -7.63 -23.58 -17.52
N GLU A 156 -7.39 -23.68 -18.82
CA GLU A 156 -6.59 -24.76 -19.41
C GLU A 156 -5.20 -24.89 -18.76
N GLY A 157 -4.76 -26.13 -18.52
CA GLY A 157 -3.45 -26.43 -17.93
C GLY A 157 -3.31 -26.15 -16.43
N LYS A 158 -4.38 -25.69 -15.75
CA LYS A 158 -4.35 -25.34 -14.33
C LYS A 158 -5.33 -26.10 -13.45
N VAL A 159 -6.10 -27.01 -14.04
CA VAL A 159 -7.16 -27.74 -13.36
C VAL A 159 -6.73 -29.18 -13.14
N TRP A 160 -6.78 -29.62 -11.89
CA TRP A 160 -6.67 -31.03 -11.52
C TRP A 160 -7.95 -31.46 -10.81
N ILE A 161 -8.52 -32.59 -11.23
CA ILE A 161 -9.75 -33.12 -10.64
C ILE A 161 -9.50 -34.54 -10.19
N ASN A 162 -9.90 -34.84 -8.96
CA ASN A 162 -9.82 -36.16 -8.35
C ASN A 162 -11.22 -36.53 -7.83
N SER A 163 -11.86 -37.48 -8.50
CA SER A 163 -13.17 -38.01 -8.14
C SER A 163 -13.05 -39.49 -7.79
N LYS A 164 -13.75 -39.92 -6.75
CA LYS A 164 -13.75 -41.33 -6.33
C LYS A 164 -15.13 -41.76 -5.88
N ILE A 165 -15.48 -42.98 -6.26
CA ILE A 165 -16.68 -43.68 -5.79
C ILE A 165 -16.23 -44.70 -4.74
N ASN A 166 -16.90 -44.75 -3.59
CA ASN A 166 -16.51 -45.62 -2.48
C ASN A 166 -17.61 -46.60 -2.04
N ILE A 167 -18.70 -46.69 -2.80
CA ILE A 167 -19.74 -47.69 -2.62
C ILE A 167 -19.98 -48.48 -3.92
N PRO A 168 -20.40 -49.74 -3.88
CA PRO A 168 -20.76 -50.50 -5.07
C PRO A 168 -22.16 -50.11 -5.59
N PHE A 169 -22.40 -50.23 -6.90
CA PHE A 169 -23.75 -50.12 -7.47
C PHE A 169 -24.45 -51.47 -7.42
N LYS A 170 -25.45 -51.61 -6.54
CA LYS A 170 -26.02 -52.92 -6.16
C LYS A 170 -24.91 -53.82 -5.58
N ARG A 171 -25.26 -54.90 -4.87
CA ARG A 171 -24.32 -55.64 -3.98
C ARG A 171 -23.03 -56.21 -4.63
N SER A 172 -22.77 -56.04 -5.93
CA SER A 172 -21.59 -56.63 -6.60
C SER A 172 -21.14 -55.98 -7.92
N PHE A 173 -21.68 -54.84 -8.38
CA PHE A 173 -21.20 -54.23 -9.63
C PHE A 173 -20.10 -53.20 -9.35
N PRO A 174 -18.88 -53.40 -9.88
CA PRO A 174 -17.83 -52.41 -9.79
C PRO A 174 -18.22 -51.21 -10.65
N ILE A 175 -18.04 -50.04 -10.06
CA ILE A 175 -18.35 -48.75 -10.67
C ILE A 175 -17.18 -47.83 -10.48
N ASP A 176 -17.06 -46.90 -11.40
CA ASP A 176 -16.05 -45.86 -11.35
C ASP A 176 -16.65 -44.55 -11.83
N CYS A 177 -15.85 -43.50 -11.71
CA CYS A 177 -16.19 -42.20 -12.23
C CYS A 177 -15.00 -41.57 -12.94
N MET A 178 -15.30 -40.69 -13.89
CA MET A 178 -14.31 -39.87 -14.56
C MET A 178 -14.76 -38.42 -14.51
N SER A 179 -13.93 -37.57 -13.92
CA SER A 179 -14.08 -36.13 -14.06
C SER A 179 -13.19 -35.59 -15.17
N ILE A 180 -13.67 -34.57 -15.86
CA ILE A 180 -12.97 -33.95 -16.99
C ILE A 180 -13.21 -32.44 -17.02
N ARG A 181 -12.20 -31.66 -17.39
CA ARG A 181 -12.40 -30.27 -17.81
C ARG A 181 -12.93 -30.27 -19.24
N LEU A 182 -14.09 -29.66 -19.46
CA LEU A 182 -14.65 -29.49 -20.80
C LEU A 182 -14.13 -28.19 -21.44
N ASP A 183 -14.21 -27.08 -20.71
CA ASP A 183 -13.69 -25.78 -21.12
C ASP A 183 -13.33 -24.90 -19.89
N ASP A 184 -13.14 -23.60 -20.10
CA ASP A 184 -12.80 -22.64 -19.02
C ASP A 184 -13.94 -22.39 -18.01
N ASN A 185 -15.16 -22.81 -18.34
CA ASN A 185 -16.38 -22.56 -17.57
C ASN A 185 -17.05 -23.83 -17.05
N VAL A 186 -16.76 -24.99 -17.65
CA VAL A 186 -17.49 -26.23 -17.36
C VAL A 186 -16.54 -27.41 -17.11
N ILE A 187 -16.87 -28.16 -16.07
CA ILE A 187 -16.31 -29.49 -15.80
C ILE A 187 -17.42 -30.55 -15.89
N GLY A 188 -17.05 -31.76 -16.27
CA GLY A 188 -17.92 -32.93 -16.30
C GLY A 188 -17.56 -33.96 -15.23
N LEU A 189 -18.56 -34.69 -14.77
CA LEU A 189 -18.43 -35.90 -13.95
C LEU A 189 -19.31 -36.98 -14.58
N ASN A 190 -18.68 -38.07 -15.03
CA ASN A 190 -19.38 -39.24 -15.56
C ASN A 190 -19.23 -40.42 -14.59
N ILE A 191 -20.31 -41.14 -14.33
CA ILE A 191 -20.39 -42.31 -13.46
C ILE A 191 -20.82 -43.51 -14.30
N PHE A 192 -20.03 -44.59 -14.26
CA PHE A 192 -20.22 -45.72 -15.16
C PHE A 192 -19.83 -47.05 -14.53
N THR A 193 -20.32 -48.13 -15.13
CA THR A 193 -19.93 -49.50 -14.79
C THR A 193 -18.61 -49.90 -15.45
N LEU A 194 -17.85 -50.79 -14.80
CA LEU A 194 -16.58 -51.30 -15.31
C LEU A 194 -16.66 -52.66 -16.02
N LYS A 195 -17.85 -53.19 -16.30
CA LYS A 195 -18.03 -54.56 -16.82
C LYS A 195 -18.37 -54.57 -18.31
N ASP A 196 -17.57 -55.27 -19.12
CA ASP A 196 -17.72 -55.58 -20.56
C ASP A 196 -17.90 -54.36 -21.49
N GLU A 197 -18.77 -53.42 -21.13
CA GLU A 197 -18.99 -52.13 -21.76
C GLU A 197 -19.13 -51.04 -20.68
N THR A 198 -18.62 -49.85 -20.98
CA THR A 198 -18.67 -48.69 -20.08
C THR A 198 -20.06 -48.07 -20.17
N ILE A 199 -20.99 -48.50 -19.31
CA ILE A 199 -22.39 -48.04 -19.32
C ILE A 199 -22.57 -46.94 -18.27
N PRO A 200 -23.04 -45.73 -18.65
CA PRO A 200 -23.39 -44.68 -17.71
C PRO A 200 -24.55 -45.10 -16.79
N ILE A 201 -24.45 -44.75 -15.50
CA ILE A 201 -25.45 -45.13 -14.50
C ILE A 201 -25.75 -43.98 -13.54
N ASP A 202 -27.01 -43.87 -13.12
CA ASP A 202 -27.38 -42.96 -12.05
C ASP A 202 -27.15 -43.63 -10.68
N MET A 203 -26.54 -42.86 -9.78
CA MET A 203 -26.44 -43.18 -8.36
C MET A 203 -27.28 -42.19 -7.55
N VAL A 204 -27.73 -42.62 -6.38
CA VAL A 204 -28.54 -41.81 -5.46
C VAL A 204 -27.97 -41.88 -4.04
N GLY A 205 -28.28 -40.88 -3.22
CA GLY A 205 -27.73 -40.75 -1.89
C GLY A 205 -26.24 -40.41 -1.91
N ASN A 206 -25.51 -40.74 -0.84
CA ASN A 206 -24.07 -40.47 -0.71
C ASN A 206 -23.25 -41.63 -1.27
N PHE A 207 -22.36 -41.38 -2.23
CA PHE A 207 -21.65 -42.47 -2.92
C PHE A 207 -20.17 -42.22 -3.24
N GLY A 208 -19.66 -41.01 -2.97
CA GLY A 208 -18.27 -40.70 -3.29
C GLY A 208 -17.87 -39.29 -2.93
N ASN A 209 -16.75 -38.84 -3.50
CA ASN A 209 -16.25 -37.48 -3.34
C ASN A 209 -15.69 -36.95 -4.65
N ILE A 210 -15.62 -35.62 -4.76
CA ILE A 210 -14.91 -34.90 -5.80
C ILE A 210 -14.06 -33.80 -5.18
N GLU A 211 -12.83 -33.69 -5.66
CA GLU A 211 -11.87 -32.65 -5.33
C GLU A 211 -11.42 -31.98 -6.62
N ILE A 212 -11.50 -30.65 -6.68
CA ILE A 212 -11.08 -29.83 -7.81
C ILE A 212 -10.05 -28.84 -7.30
N TYR A 213 -8.93 -28.77 -7.99
CA TYR A 213 -7.82 -27.88 -7.69
C TYR A 213 -7.59 -26.97 -8.89
N VAL A 214 -7.51 -25.67 -8.65
CA VAL A 214 -7.21 -24.65 -9.66
C VAL A 214 -5.95 -23.92 -9.24
N TYR A 215 -4.82 -24.21 -9.90
CA TYR A 215 -3.51 -23.71 -9.52
C TYR A 215 -3.26 -22.27 -9.97
N ASP A 216 -2.66 -21.47 -9.09
CA ASP A 216 -2.14 -20.15 -9.41
C ASP A 216 -0.76 -20.27 -10.07
N LEU A 217 -0.52 -19.49 -11.13
CA LEU A 217 0.81 -19.38 -11.71
C LEU A 217 1.63 -18.42 -10.85
N GLU A 218 2.36 -18.94 -9.86
CA GLU A 218 3.56 -18.24 -9.37
C GLU A 218 4.81 -19.00 -9.79
N LYS A 219 5.26 -18.72 -11.02
CA LYS A 219 6.52 -18.01 -11.32
C LYS A 219 6.65 -17.74 -12.82
#